data_AF-A0AA39SPU5-F1
#
_entry.id   AF-A0AA39SPU5-F1
#
_cell.length_a   1.000
_cell.length_b   1.000
_cell.length_c   1.000
_cell.angle_alpha   90.00
_cell.angle_beta   90.00
_cell.angle_gamma   90.00
#
_symmetry.space_group_name_H-M   'P 1'
#
loop_
_entity.id
_entity.type
_entity.pdbx_description
1 polymer ?
#
loop_
_entity_poly.entity_id
_entity_poly.type
_entity_poly.pdbx_seq_one_letter_code
_entity_poly.pdbx_strand_id
1 'polypeptide(L)'
;MAILRGLRLAAETGLTPAILESDALSVVNKIGLEMVNGAEIGVVINDIYEVLRRSKVSTINFVPRLANSVAHSLAKLALASEGESMWLEDCPLSMKSLFLGDCPYSM
;
A
#
# COMPACT_ATOMS: atom_id res chain seq x y z
N MET A 1 2.84 -6.35 -6.36
CA MET A 1 1.39 -6.60 -6.19
C MET A 1 0.78 -5.82 -5.04
N ALA A 2 1.37 -5.80 -3.83
CA ALA A 2 0.79 -5.08 -2.68
C ALA A 2 0.45 -3.61 -2.97
N ILE A 3 1.41 -2.84 -3.51
CA ILE A 3 1.21 -1.44 -3.91
C ILE A 3 0.04 -1.30 -4.89
N LEU A 4 0.02 -2.10 -5.97
CA LEU A 4 -1.04 -2.05 -6.97
C LEU A 4 -2.43 -2.28 -6.38
N ARG A 5 -2.56 -3.28 -5.48
CA ARG A 5 -3.83 -3.59 -4.81
C ARG A 5 -4.24 -2.48 -3.84
N GLY A 6 -3.30 -1.95 -3.05
CA GLY A 6 -3.57 -0.82 -2.15
C GLY A 6 -4.01 0.43 -2.89
N LEU A 7 -3.39 0.75 -4.03
CA LEU A 7 -3.77 1.89 -4.87
C LEU A 7 -5.17 1.74 -5.45
N ARG A 8 -5.51 0.55 -5.98
CA ARG A 8 -6.87 0.27 -6.50
C ARG A 8 -7.91 0.38 -5.39
N LEU A 9 -7.63 -0.23 -4.25
CA LEU A 9 -8.51 -0.17 -3.07
C LEU A 9 -8.76 1.28 -2.64
N ALA A 10 -7.70 2.10 -2.52
CA ALA A 10 -7.83 3.50 -2.14
C ALA A 10 -8.64 4.32 -3.14
N ALA A 11 -8.49 4.04 -4.44
CA ALA A 11 -9.27 4.67 -5.49
C ALA A 11 -10.76 4.25 -5.43
N GLU A 12 -11.05 2.97 -5.25
CA GLU A 12 -12.40 2.40 -5.19
C GLU A 12 -13.17 2.83 -3.93
N THR A 13 -12.46 3.04 -2.82
CA THR A 13 -13.05 3.41 -1.51
C THR A 13 -13.09 4.92 -1.25
N GLY A 14 -12.56 5.74 -2.17
CA GLY A 14 -12.50 7.19 -1.98
C GLY A 14 -11.46 7.64 -0.94
N LEU A 15 -10.53 6.78 -0.53
CA LEU A 15 -9.42 7.10 0.39
C LEU A 15 -8.30 7.93 -0.29
N THR A 16 -8.63 8.72 -1.30
CA THR A 16 -7.70 9.65 -1.95
C THR A 16 -8.16 11.09 -1.73
N PRO A 17 -7.26 12.06 -1.49
CA PRO A 17 -5.81 11.98 -1.68
C PRO A 17 -5.04 11.18 -0.62
N ALA A 18 -3.94 10.55 -1.02
CA ALA A 18 -3.16 9.65 -0.17
C ALA A 18 -1.64 9.78 -0.39
N ILE A 19 -0.87 9.25 0.55
CA ILE A 19 0.58 9.04 0.45
C ILE A 19 0.82 7.54 0.31
N LEU A 20 1.69 7.14 -0.62
CA LEU A 20 2.08 5.74 -0.78
C LEU A 20 3.36 5.47 0.03
N GLU A 21 3.29 4.58 1.01
CA GLU A 21 4.43 4.14 1.80
C GLU A 21 4.71 2.64 1.59
N SER A 22 5.98 2.26 1.54
CA SER A 22 6.39 0.87 1.35
C SER A 22 7.79 0.61 1.90
N ASP A 23 8.03 -0.58 2.45
CA ASP A 23 9.36 -1.05 2.86
C ASP A 23 10.16 -1.70 1.72
N ALA A 24 9.61 -1.74 0.51
CA ALA A 24 10.28 -2.26 -0.67
C ALA A 24 11.05 -1.16 -1.41
N LEU A 25 12.23 -0.76 -0.89
CA LEU A 25 13.05 0.33 -1.46
C LEU A 25 13.29 0.20 -2.97
N SER A 26 13.60 -1.01 -3.44
CA SER A 26 13.83 -1.26 -4.87
C SER A 26 12.59 -0.98 -5.73
N VAL A 27 11.39 -1.21 -5.18
CA VAL A 27 10.12 -0.95 -5.87
C VAL A 27 9.78 0.53 -5.82
N VAL A 28 9.93 1.18 -4.66
CA VAL A 28 9.75 2.63 -4.49
C VAL A 28 10.64 3.40 -5.48
N ASN A 29 11.92 3.06 -5.54
CA ASN A 29 12.87 3.71 -6.46
C ASN A 29 12.50 3.47 -7.93
N LYS A 30 12.09 2.25 -8.29
CA LYS A 30 11.66 1.94 -9.66
C LYS A 30 10.44 2.75 -10.06
N ILE A 31 9.41 2.82 -9.21
CA ILE A 31 8.22 3.61 -9.51
C ILE A 31 8.59 5.09 -9.67
N GLY A 32 9.41 5.63 -8.77
CA GLY A 32 9.85 7.03 -8.84
C GLY A 32 10.69 7.36 -10.08
N LEU A 33 11.64 6.49 -10.46
CA LEU A 33 12.47 6.68 -11.65
C LEU A 33 11.66 6.54 -12.94
N GLU A 34 10.73 5.59 -13.01
CA GLU A 34 9.91 5.39 -14.21
C GLU A 34 8.88 6.50 -14.41
N MET A 35 8.41 7.15 -13.34
CA MET A 35 7.63 8.40 -13.47
C MET A 35 8.40 9.48 -14.25
N VAL A 36 9.74 9.42 -14.27
CA VAL A 36 10.60 10.39 -14.93
C VAL A 36 11.06 9.92 -16.32
N ASN A 37 11.35 8.63 -16.50
CA ASN A 37 12.13 8.17 -17.67
C ASN A 37 11.38 7.28 -18.69
N GLY A 38 10.20 6.75 -18.38
CA GLY A 38 9.36 6.01 -19.34
C GLY A 38 10.04 4.82 -20.06
N ALA A 39 10.86 4.04 -19.34
CA ALA A 39 11.63 2.92 -19.90
C ALA A 39 10.80 1.63 -20.01
N GLU A 40 11.44 0.50 -20.34
CA GLU A 40 10.77 -0.80 -20.51
C GLU A 40 10.37 -1.38 -19.14
N ILE A 41 9.06 -1.47 -18.88
CA ILE A 41 8.51 -1.77 -17.56
C ILE A 41 8.00 -3.21 -17.47
N GLY A 42 8.31 -3.91 -16.38
CA GLY A 42 7.60 -5.16 -16.04
C GLY A 42 6.12 -4.89 -15.77
N VAL A 43 5.22 -5.67 -16.37
CA VAL A 43 3.75 -5.46 -16.40
C VAL A 43 3.14 -4.84 -15.13
N VAL A 44 3.51 -5.31 -13.94
CA VAL A 44 2.98 -4.82 -12.65
C VAL A 44 3.34 -3.35 -12.36
N ILE A 45 4.56 -2.92 -12.69
CA ILE A 45 4.99 -1.53 -12.45
C ILE A 45 4.29 -0.59 -13.44
N ASN A 46 4.00 -1.06 -14.66
CA ASN A 46 3.23 -0.31 -15.64
C ASN A 46 1.79 -0.10 -15.15
N ASP A 47 1.17 -1.16 -14.62
CA ASP A 47 -0.17 -1.06 -14.01
C ASP A 47 -0.19 -0.10 -12.81
N ILE A 48 0.86 -0.11 -11.97
CA ILE A 48 0.99 0.82 -10.85
C ILE A 48 1.05 2.26 -11.37
N TYR A 49 1.84 2.51 -12.41
CA TYR A 49 1.95 3.84 -13.01
C TYR A 49 0.62 4.33 -13.59
N GLU A 50 -0.12 3.48 -14.31
CA GLU A 50 -1.43 3.82 -14.85
C GLU A 50 -2.47 4.14 -13.76
N VAL A 51 -2.45 3.41 -12.64
CA VAL A 51 -3.31 3.74 -11.48
C VAL A 51 -2.87 5.04 -10.83
N LEU A 52 -1.56 5.25 -10.63
CA LEU A 52 -1.03 6.47 -10.02
C LEU A 52 -1.43 7.72 -10.80
N ARG A 53 -1.33 7.70 -12.14
CA ARG A 53 -1.74 8.81 -13.02
C ARG A 53 -3.19 9.23 -12.86
N ARG A 54 -4.07 8.29 -12.47
CA ARG A 54 -5.51 8.51 -12.32
C ARG A 54 -5.92 8.75 -10.86
N SER A 55 -5.03 8.44 -9.92
CA SER A 55 -5.26 8.57 -8.47
C SER A 55 -4.68 9.88 -7.94
N LYS A 56 -5.20 10.39 -6.82
CA LYS A 56 -4.65 11.56 -6.14
C LYS A 56 -3.58 11.15 -5.10
N VAL A 57 -2.56 10.40 -5.53
CA VAL A 57 -1.43 10.04 -4.67
C VAL A 57 -0.33 11.08 -4.84
N SER A 58 0.03 11.77 -3.75
CA SER A 58 0.91 12.94 -3.79
C SER A 58 2.39 12.58 -3.74
N THR A 59 2.75 11.57 -2.94
CA THR A 59 4.15 11.17 -2.72
C THR A 59 4.27 9.65 -2.56
N ILE A 60 5.46 9.16 -2.88
CA ILE A 60 5.83 7.74 -2.76
C ILE A 60 7.10 7.68 -1.89
N ASN A 61 6.97 7.12 -0.69
CA ASN A 61 8.03 7.11 0.30
C ASN A 61 8.45 5.69 0.65
N PHE A 62 9.76 5.51 0.80
CA PHE A 62 10.29 4.34 1.48
C PHE A 62 10.15 4.52 2.99
N VAL A 63 9.68 3.49 3.67
CA VAL A 63 9.64 3.42 5.14
C VAL A 63 10.37 2.18 5.66
N PRO A 64 10.97 2.22 6.86
CA PRO A 64 11.55 1.03 7.47
C PRO A 64 10.49 -0.06 7.65
N ARG A 65 10.90 -1.33 7.57
CA ARG A 65 10.00 -2.49 7.74
C ARG A 65 9.16 -2.45 9.03
N LEU A 66 9.68 -1.86 10.11
CA LEU A 66 8.95 -1.68 11.37
C LEU A 66 7.74 -0.74 11.21
N ALA A 67 7.86 0.31 10.41
CA ALA A 67 6.77 1.22 10.08
C ALA A 67 5.77 0.62 9.06
N ASN A 68 6.12 -0.51 8.44
CA ASN A 68 5.22 -1.25 7.55
C ASN A 68 4.63 -2.51 8.22
N SER A 69 4.61 -2.54 9.55
CA SER A 69 4.23 -3.73 10.32
C SER A 69 2.76 -4.13 10.12
N VAL A 70 1.85 -3.17 10.00
CA VAL A 70 0.42 -3.39 9.71
C VAL A 70 0.22 -4.06 8.37
N ALA A 71 0.79 -3.51 7.29
CA ALA A 71 0.66 -4.09 5.95
C ALA A 71 1.32 -5.48 5.86
N HIS A 72 2.46 -5.67 6.52
CA HIS A 72 3.13 -6.96 6.61
C HIS A 72 2.27 -8.01 7.34
N SER A 73 1.58 -7.61 8.42
CA SER A 73 0.70 -8.50 9.18
C SER A 73 -0.57 -8.85 8.40
N LEU A 74 -1.14 -7.89 7.66
CA LEU A 74 -2.23 -8.13 6.71
C LEU A 74 -1.82 -9.13 5.62
N ALA A 75 -0.64 -8.96 5.04
CA ALA A 75 -0.12 -9.89 4.04
C ALA A 75 0.06 -11.30 4.60
N LYS A 76 0.54 -11.43 5.84
CA LYS A 76 0.63 -12.72 6.54
C LYS A 76 -0.73 -13.33 6.83
N LEU A 77 -1.71 -12.53 7.26
CA LEU A 77 -3.07 -13.00 7.50
C LEU A 77 -3.71 -13.53 6.22
N ALA A 78 -3.48 -12.86 5.09
CA ALA A 78 -3.97 -13.30 3.79
C ALA A 78 -3.39 -14.66 3.35
N LEU A 79 -2.16 -14.99 3.74
CA LEU A 79 -1.57 -16.31 3.46
C LEU A 79 -2.27 -17.45 4.22
N ALA A 80 -2.91 -17.15 5.34
CA ALA A 80 -3.62 -18.12 6.18
C ALA A 80 -5.14 -18.12 5.93
N SER A 81 -5.64 -17.28 5.03
CA SER A 81 -7.07 -17.10 4.75
C SER A 81 -7.43 -17.69 3.39
N GLU A 82 -8.63 -18.26 3.28
CA GLU A 82 -9.18 -18.66 1.99
C GLU A 82 -9.94 -17.48 1.36
N GLY A 83 -9.46 -17.00 0.21
CA GLY A 83 -10.12 -15.94 -0.56
C GLY A 83 -9.67 -14.51 -0.21
N GLU A 84 -10.48 -13.55 -0.65
CA GLU A 84 -10.26 -12.11 -0.41
C GLU A 84 -11.13 -11.63 0.74
N SER A 85 -10.56 -10.79 1.60
CA SER A 85 -11.27 -10.15 2.71
C SER A 85 -10.88 -8.68 2.78
N MET A 86 -11.86 -7.84 3.06
CA MET A 86 -11.70 -6.40 3.16
C MET A 86 -12.42 -5.92 4.42
N TRP A 87 -11.76 -5.04 5.16
CA TRP A 87 -12.34 -4.36 6.32
C TRP A 87 -12.37 -2.86 6.03
N LEU A 88 -13.53 -2.24 6.22
CA LEU A 88 -13.72 -0.80 6.12
C LEU A 88 -14.27 -0.35 7.47
N GLU A 89 -13.67 0.67 8.08
CA GLU A 89 -14.01 1.16 9.44
C GLU A 89 -13.84 0.15 10.58
N ASP A 90 -13.35 -1.07 10.30
CA ASP A 90 -13.04 -2.11 11.28
C ASP A 90 -11.69 -2.78 10.94
N CYS A 91 -11.24 -3.72 11.77
CA CYS A 91 -10.06 -4.52 11.54
C CYS A 91 -10.19 -5.94 12.11
N PRO A 92 -9.40 -6.90 11.61
CA PRO A 92 -9.32 -8.23 12.23
C PRO A 92 -8.95 -8.12 13.71
N LEU A 93 -9.68 -8.81 14.59
CA LEU A 93 -9.43 -8.80 16.03
C LEU A 93 -7.98 -9.17 16.38
N SER A 94 -7.37 -10.07 15.60
CA SER A 94 -5.98 -10.51 15.75
C SER A 94 -4.95 -9.39 15.54
N MET A 95 -5.34 -8.27 14.93
CA MET A 95 -4.45 -7.14 14.61
C MET A 95 -4.82 -5.84 15.32
N LYS A 96 -5.87 -5.83 16.14
CA LYS A 96 -6.36 -4.60 16.80
C LYS A 96 -5.28 -3.86 17.60
N SER A 97 -4.39 -4.59 18.27
CA SER A 97 -3.27 -4.01 19.01
C SER A 97 -2.25 -3.30 18.12
N LEU A 98 -2.03 -3.81 16.90
CA LEU A 98 -1.09 -3.25 15.95
C LEU A 98 -1.63 -1.94 15.35
N PHE A 99 -2.92 -1.93 14.97
CA PHE A 99 -3.58 -0.71 14.49
C PHE A 99 -3.63 0.39 15.56
N LEU A 100 -3.84 0.02 16.83
CA LEU A 100 -3.84 0.98 17.92
C LEU A 100 -2.46 1.61 18.15
N GLY A 101 -1.37 0.88 17.89
CA GLY A 101 -0.01 1.43 17.96
C GLY A 101 0.35 2.37 16.80
N ASP A 102 -0.35 2.24 15.67
CA ASP A 102 -0.10 3.01 14.44
C ASP A 102 -0.95 4.30 14.37
N CYS A 103 -2.02 4.38 15.17
CA CYS A 103 -2.82 5.59 15.29
C CYS A 103 -2.09 6.66 16.14
N PRO A 104 -1.88 7.88 15.63
CA PRO A 104 -1.25 8.95 16.41
C PRO A 104 -2.16 9.53 17.52
N TYR A 105 -3.45 9.13 17.55
CA TYR A 105 -4.48 9.65 18.47
C TYR A 105 -4.93 8.63 19.52
N SER A 106 -4.32 7.46 19.61
CA SER A 106 -4.60 6.47 20.65
C SER A 106 -3.89 6.89 21.95
N MET A 107 -4.53 7.79 22.68
CA MET A 107 -4.30 8.01 24.10
C MET A 107 -5.64 7.98 24.83
#